data_AF-A0A955EW94-F1
#
_entry.id   AF-A0A955EW94-F1
#
_cell.length_a   1.000
_cell.length_b   1.000
_cell.length_c   1.000
_cell.angle_alpha   90.00
_cell.angle_beta   90.00
_cell.angle_gamma   90.00
#
_symmetry.space_group_name_H-M   'P 1'
#
loop_
_entity.id
_entity.type
_entity.pdbx_description
1 polymer ?
#
loop_
_entity_poly.entity_id
_entity_poly.type
_entity_poly.pdbx_seq_one_letter_code
_entity_poly.pdbx_strand_id
1 'polypeptide(L)'
;MSCPGCCSSRQALPCLKARDAVLVKCPDCGLVRVDPWPAEEQVLPLYGLSYFRGPTRGYLDYAADEPVFAREMGRRLTALEGVGCGGRGT
;
A
#
# COMPACT_ATOMS: atom_id res chain seq x y z
N MET A 1 -16.04 2.79 13.58
CA MET A 1 -15.73 1.37 13.31
C MET A 1 -14.48 1.00 14.06
N SER A 2 -14.46 -0.13 14.76
CA SER A 2 -13.25 -0.64 15.42
C SER A 2 -12.19 -1.04 14.38
N CYS A 3 -10.92 -0.96 14.74
CA CYS A 3 -9.82 -1.38 13.87
C CYS A 3 -9.92 -2.88 13.57
N PRO A 4 -9.94 -3.31 12.30
CA PRO A 4 -10.01 -4.74 11.97
C PRO A 4 -8.73 -5.52 12.31
N GLY A 5 -7.59 -4.83 12.49
CA GLY A 5 -6.31 -5.47 12.82
C GLY A 5 -6.08 -5.71 14.31
N CYS A 6 -6.51 -4.78 15.18
CA CYS A 6 -6.25 -4.85 16.63
C CYS A 6 -7.48 -4.63 17.52
N CYS A 7 -8.68 -4.57 16.92
CA CYS A 7 -9.96 -4.35 17.60
C CYS A 7 -10.09 -3.03 18.39
N SER A 8 -9.10 -2.15 18.32
CA SER A 8 -9.15 -0.85 18.98
C SER A 8 -10.37 -0.04 18.55
N SER A 9 -11.02 0.60 19.52
CA SER A 9 -12.12 1.55 19.32
C SER A 9 -11.62 3.00 19.16
N ARG A 10 -10.31 3.24 19.25
CA ARG A 10 -9.75 4.59 19.06
C ARG A 10 -10.00 5.08 17.63
N GLN A 11 -10.29 6.37 17.51
CA GLN A 11 -10.50 7.02 16.23
C GLN A 11 -9.25 6.90 15.35
N ALA A 12 -9.43 6.44 14.12
CA ALA A 12 -8.36 6.39 13.13
C ALA A 12 -8.02 7.83 12.67
N LEU A 13 -6.73 8.09 12.45
CA LEU A 13 -6.23 9.41 12.07
C LEU A 13 -6.04 9.49 10.54
N PRO A 14 -6.46 10.56 9.86
CA PRO A 14 -6.19 10.73 8.43
C PRO A 14 -4.68 10.78 8.17
N CYS A 15 -4.22 10.10 7.12
CA CYS A 15 -2.81 10.06 6.74
C CYS A 15 -2.55 10.38 5.26
N LEU A 16 -3.53 10.18 4.38
CA LEU A 16 -3.44 10.57 2.97
C LEU A 16 -4.82 10.87 2.41
N LYS A 17 -4.96 11.97 1.65
CA LYS A 17 -6.16 12.27 0.88
C LYS A 17 -6.03 11.66 -0.52
N ALA A 18 -6.94 10.76 -0.89
CA ALA A 18 -7.12 10.28 -2.25
C ALA A 18 -8.23 11.10 -2.95
N ARG A 19 -8.46 10.84 -4.25
CA ARG A 19 -9.41 11.62 -5.06
C ARG A 19 -10.83 11.57 -4.48
N ASP A 20 -11.29 10.37 -4.14
CA ASP A 20 -12.67 10.11 -3.70
C ASP A 20 -12.73 9.46 -2.30
N ALA A 21 -11.59 9.40 -1.59
CA ALA A 21 -11.51 8.76 -0.27
C ALA A 21 -10.36 9.31 0.58
N VAL A 22 -10.31 8.91 1.86
CA VAL A 22 -9.20 9.23 2.76
C VAL A 22 -8.59 7.94 3.28
N LEU A 23 -7.26 7.84 3.27
CA LEU A 23 -6.58 6.80 4.03
C LEU A 23 -6.46 7.23 5.48
N VAL A 24 -6.92 6.39 6.39
CA VAL A 24 -6.84 6.58 7.83
C VAL A 24 -5.96 5.51 8.45
N LYS A 25 -5.25 5.86 9.52
CA LYS A 25 -4.30 5.02 10.25
C LYS A 25 -4.79 4.78 11.67
N CYS A 26 -4.79 3.52 12.11
CA CYS A 26 -5.05 3.17 13.50
C CYS A 26 -3.92 3.71 14.39
N PRO A 27 -4.22 4.44 15.48
CA PRO A 27 -3.18 4.95 16.38
C PRO A 27 -2.50 3.85 17.20
N ASP A 28 -3.08 2.65 17.27
CA ASP A 28 -2.58 1.54 18.09
C ASP A 28 -1.67 0.59 17.33
N CYS A 29 -2.20 -0.08 16.30
CA CYS A 29 -1.43 -1.05 15.51
C CYS A 29 -0.81 -0.46 14.25
N GLY A 30 -1.12 0.80 13.91
CA GLY A 30 -0.60 1.44 12.71
C GLY A 30 -1.20 0.97 11.39
N LEU A 31 -2.18 0.05 11.40
CA LEU A 31 -2.89 -0.38 10.20
C LEU A 31 -3.49 0.82 9.45
N VAL A 32 -3.22 0.91 8.16
CA VAL A 32 -3.79 1.91 7.25
C VAL A 32 -4.93 1.28 6.46
N ARG A 33 -6.04 2.00 6.35
CA ARG A 33 -7.22 1.59 5.57
C ARG A 33 -7.87 2.78 4.89
N VAL A 34 -8.69 2.52 3.89
CA VAL A 34 -9.56 3.54 3.29
C VAL A 34 -10.76 3.85 4.20
N ASP A 35 -11.20 5.11 4.17
CA ASP A 35 -12.36 5.64 4.88
C ASP A 35 -13.19 6.51 3.90
N PRO A 36 -14.49 6.20 3.69
CA PRO A 36 -15.24 5.10 4.31
C PRO A 36 -14.73 3.72 3.85
N TRP A 37 -14.94 2.68 4.70
CA TRP A 37 -14.63 1.30 4.32
C TRP A 37 -15.59 0.85 3.20
N PRO A 38 -15.09 0.29 2.09
CA PRO A 38 -15.93 -0.08 0.96
C PRO A 38 -16.84 -1.26 1.34
N ALA A 39 -18.05 -1.25 0.79
CA ALA A 39 -18.96 -2.39 0.90
C ALA A 39 -18.41 -3.59 0.10
N GLU A 40 -18.75 -4.80 0.52
CA GLU A 40 -18.23 -6.02 -0.08
C GLU A 40 -18.57 -6.12 -1.58
N GLU A 41 -19.77 -5.68 -1.96
CA GLU A 41 -20.26 -5.66 -3.34
C GLU A 41 -19.46 -4.72 -4.25
N GLN A 42 -18.79 -3.72 -3.67
CA GLN A 42 -17.91 -2.79 -4.40
C GLN A 42 -16.51 -3.39 -4.62
N VAL A 43 -16.08 -4.30 -3.74
CA VAL A 43 -14.72 -4.86 -3.72
C VAL A 43 -14.66 -6.16 -4.52
N LEU A 44 -15.60 -7.08 -4.30
CA LEU A 44 -15.58 -8.42 -4.91
C LEU A 44 -15.41 -8.42 -6.44
N PRO A 45 -16.05 -7.52 -7.21
CA PRO A 45 -15.86 -7.49 -8.67
C PRO A 45 -14.42 -7.20 -9.10
N LEU A 46 -13.64 -6.48 -8.29
CA LEU A 46 -12.25 -6.12 -8.58
C LEU A 46 -11.30 -7.32 -8.41
N TYR A 47 -11.65 -8.28 -7.55
CA TYR A 47 -10.82 -9.43 -7.17
C TYR A 47 -11.32 -10.75 -7.78
N GLY A 48 -11.93 -10.70 -8.97
CA GLY A 48 -12.37 -11.90 -9.70
C GLY A 48 -11.21 -12.80 -10.15
N LEU A 49 -11.51 -13.98 -10.71
CA LEU A 49 -10.49 -14.95 -11.16
C LEU A 49 -9.48 -14.39 -12.17
N SER A 50 -9.86 -13.35 -12.92
CA SER A 50 -8.99 -12.62 -13.84
C SER A 50 -7.95 -11.76 -13.14
N TYR A 51 -8.20 -11.29 -11.91
CA TYR A 51 -7.28 -10.50 -11.09
C TYR A 51 -5.93 -11.19 -10.90
N PHE A 52 -5.97 -12.50 -10.66
CA PHE A 52 -4.81 -13.36 -10.44
C PHE A 52 -4.15 -13.88 -11.73
N ARG A 53 -4.71 -13.53 -12.90
CA ARG A 53 -4.27 -14.02 -14.21
C ARG A 53 -3.70 -12.90 -15.08
N GLY A 54 -2.94 -11.97 -14.49
CA GLY A 54 -2.26 -10.93 -15.23
C GLY A 54 -1.32 -11.47 -16.32
N PRO A 55 -1.03 -10.67 -17.37
CA PRO A 55 -0.38 -11.12 -18.62
C PRO A 55 0.99 -11.79 -18.43
N THR A 56 1.65 -11.59 -17.30
CA THR A 56 2.97 -12.15 -16.96
C THR A 56 2.96 -13.12 -15.77
N ARG A 57 1.80 -13.74 -15.44
CA ARG A 57 1.60 -14.59 -14.24
C ARG A 57 1.77 -13.81 -12.92
N GLY A 58 0.94 -12.78 -12.74
CA GLY A 58 0.91 -11.96 -11.52
C GLY A 58 -0.39 -11.19 -11.39
N TYR A 59 -0.44 -10.27 -10.42
CA TYR A 59 -1.58 -9.35 -10.24
C TYR A 59 -1.64 -8.34 -11.38
N LEU A 60 -2.85 -8.08 -11.92
CA LEU A 60 -3.04 -7.15 -13.05
C LEU A 60 -2.44 -5.76 -12.79
N ASP A 61 -2.54 -5.27 -11.56
CA ASP A 61 -2.11 -3.92 -11.18
C ASP A 61 -0.58 -3.77 -11.22
N TYR A 62 0.16 -4.87 -11.04
CA TYR A 62 1.63 -4.81 -10.97
C TYR A 62 2.25 -4.50 -12.33
N ALA A 63 1.58 -4.87 -13.44
CA ALA A 63 2.03 -4.50 -14.76
C ALA A 63 1.86 -2.99 -15.01
N ALA A 64 0.79 -2.38 -14.51
CA ALA A 64 0.55 -0.95 -14.63
C ALA A 64 1.49 -0.10 -13.74
N ASP A 65 1.93 -0.67 -12.61
CA ASP A 65 2.82 -0.02 -11.66
C ASP A 65 4.31 -0.11 -12.02
N GLU A 66 4.68 -0.80 -13.11
CA GLU A 66 6.07 -0.93 -13.57
C GLU A 66 6.83 0.42 -13.61
N PRO A 67 6.27 1.52 -14.17
CA PRO A 67 6.97 2.81 -14.19
C PRO A 67 7.21 3.38 -12.78
N VAL A 68 6.31 3.11 -11.84
CA VAL A 68 6.42 3.54 -10.44
C VAL A 68 7.53 2.74 -9.75
N PHE A 69 7.57 1.43 -9.97
CA PHE A 69 8.61 0.56 -9.42
C PHE A 69 9.99 0.92 -9.94
N ALA A 70 10.14 1.16 -11.25
CA ALA A 70 11.40 1.56 -11.86
C ALA A 70 11.92 2.88 -11.25
N ARG A 71 11.04 3.87 -11.09
CA ARG A 71 11.37 5.16 -10.47
C ARG A 71 11.79 5.01 -9.00
N GLU A 72 11.04 4.24 -8.22
CA GLU A 72 11.33 4.05 -6.80
C GLU A 72 12.62 3.24 -6.58
N MET A 73 12.88 2.24 -7.44
CA MET A 73 14.15 1.53 -7.47
C MET A 73 15.32 2.48 -7.74
N GLY A 74 15.22 3.30 -8.80
CA GLY A 74 16.25 4.29 -9.13
C GLY A 74 16.55 5.23 -7.96
N ARG A 75 15.51 5.78 -7.32
CA ARG A 75 15.66 6.65 -6.14
C ARG A 75 16.42 5.96 -5.01
N ARG A 76 16.11 4.69 -4.73
CA ARG A 76 16.74 3.91 -3.66
C ARG A 76 18.19 3.56 -3.99
N LEU A 77 18.48 3.21 -5.24
CA LEU A 77 19.85 2.94 -5.69
C LEU A 77 20.71 4.20 -5.54
N THR A 78 20.23 5.36 -6.00
CA THR A 78 20.94 6.64 -5.79
C THR A 78 21.17 6.93 -4.32
N ALA A 79 20.20 6.66 -3.46
CA ALA A 79 20.36 6.84 -2.02
C ALA A 79 21.43 5.89 -1.45
N LEU A 80 21.46 4.62 -1.86
CA LEU A 80 22.47 3.65 -1.41
C LEU A 80 23.88 4.00 -1.93
N GLU A 81 24.00 4.40 -3.18
CA GLU A 81 25.26 4.84 -3.80
C GLU A 81 25.79 6.11 -3.14
N GLY A 82 24.90 7.06 -2.83
CA GLY A 82 25.23 8.30 -2.13
C GLY A 82 25.64 8.10 -0.66
N VAL A 83 25.33 6.94 -0.07
CA VAL A 83 25.73 6.56 1.29
C VAL A 83 27.13 5.92 1.32
N GLY A 84 27.78 5.74 0.16
CA GLY A 84 29.21 5.48 -0.01
C GLY A 84 29.84 4.50 0.97
N CYS A 85 29.85 3.20 0.65
CA CYS A 85 30.67 2.14 1.29
C CYS A 85 30.99 2.32 2.79
N GLY A 86 30.00 2.71 3.60
CA GLY A 86 30.10 2.76 5.06
C GLY A 86 29.45 1.53 5.66
N GLY A 87 29.83 0.33 5.21
CA GLY A 87 29.43 -0.90 5.87
C GLY A 87 29.81 -0.82 7.34
N ARG A 88 28.86 -1.08 8.25
CA ARG A 88 29.17 -1.29 9.66
C ARG A 88 30.11 -2.49 9.76
N GLY A 89 31.41 -2.20 9.83
CA GLY A 89 32.37 -3.09 10.45
C GLY A 89 32.14 -3.08 11.95
N THR A 90 32.26 -4.29 12.51
CA THR A 90 31.98 -4.76 13.89
C THR A 90 30.51 -4.97 14.22
#